data_AF-A0A6I7N7U0-F1
#
_entry.id   AF-A0A6I7N7U0-F1
#
_cell.length_a   1.000
_cell.length_b   1.000
_cell.length_c   1.000
_cell.angle_alpha   90.00
_cell.angle_beta   90.00
_cell.angle_gamma   90.00
#
_symmetry.space_group_name_H-M   'P 1'
#
loop_
_entity.id
_entity.type
_entity.pdbx_description
1 polymer ?
#
loop_
_entity_poly.entity_id
_entity_poly.type
_entity_poly.pdbx_seq_one_letter_code
_entity_poly.pdbx_strand_id
1 'polypeptide(L)'
;MAQNLMTPGVYIEEKNAFPGSVVEVSTAIPAFVGYTERASKNGKSLVNKPTRITSFADYLELFGGGFNPKFTLDDTQAGDKNTVTIDGKEKTIKYKDNNLVYLYNSIRLFYMNGGGTCYIVSVGTYAGKDGIEIKKDELLGTSKGENGKPIEGGLLKLVKELEPTMVVIPDAVALEADSYEIYKQMLAHCAKMQNRVAILDVYDGYNSRDDGEEDNVKIFREKIGTEYLSYAAAYYPWLETNIVQKGEITFKNFDETVNLSEILPESRAQSLLEAFPKNPEEFTAQLKADRAELSEEEINGLLPGYIKNKESNHHLGLLATSPTYAALLDEIRVVMNLLPAGPAMAGIFTMVDNSRGVWKAPANVGLNAVV
;
A
#
# COMPACT_ATOMS: atom_id res chain seq x y z
N MET A 1 -47.65 4.45 12.46
CA MET A 1 -48.94 5.17 12.50
C MET A 1 -49.85 4.40 13.43
N ALA A 2 -50.45 5.03 14.44
CA ALA A 2 -51.36 4.35 15.37
C ALA A 2 -52.66 3.96 14.66
N GLN A 3 -53.05 2.68 14.73
CA GLN A 3 -54.33 2.22 14.19
C GLN A 3 -55.47 2.73 15.08
N ASN A 4 -56.44 3.42 14.47
CA ASN A 4 -57.67 3.82 15.15
C ASN A 4 -58.64 2.63 15.18
N LEU A 5 -58.90 2.10 16.38
CA LEU A 5 -59.85 1.01 16.61
C LEU A 5 -61.23 1.61 16.90
N MET A 6 -62.24 1.25 16.09
CA MET A 6 -63.56 1.91 16.08
C MET A 6 -64.64 1.25 16.95
N THR A 7 -64.35 0.18 17.70
CA THR A 7 -65.34 -0.49 18.56
C THR A 7 -64.80 -0.86 19.94
N PRO A 8 -65.62 -0.78 21.02
CA PRO A 8 -65.21 -1.24 22.34
C PRO A 8 -65.06 -2.76 22.35
N GLY A 9 -63.84 -3.26 22.58
CA GLY A 9 -63.51 -4.69 22.64
C GLY A 9 -62.09 -4.94 23.11
N VAL A 10 -61.76 -6.20 23.41
CA VAL A 10 -60.38 -6.62 23.69
C VAL A 10 -59.72 -7.01 22.38
N TYR A 11 -58.64 -6.33 22.03
CA TYR A 11 -57.83 -6.62 20.84
C TYR A 11 -56.52 -7.29 21.27
N ILE A 12 -56.23 -8.45 20.71
CA ILE A 12 -54.94 -9.11 20.85
C ILE A 12 -54.11 -8.75 19.63
N GLU A 13 -53.04 -7.99 19.84
CA GLU A 13 -52.06 -7.69 18.81
C GLU A 13 -50.84 -8.58 19.07
N GLU A 14 -50.68 -9.65 18.30
CA GLU A 14 -49.45 -10.45 18.31
C GLU A 14 -48.33 -9.62 17.67
N LYS A 15 -47.56 -8.93 18.51
CA LYS A 15 -46.26 -8.43 18.06
C LYS A 15 -45.39 -9.63 17.76
N ASN A 16 -44.99 -9.75 16.50
CA ASN A 16 -44.04 -10.74 16.06
C ASN A 16 -42.74 -10.55 16.87
N ALA A 17 -42.51 -11.43 17.85
CA ALA A 17 -41.41 -11.35 18.82
C ALA A 17 -40.13 -12.05 18.33
N PHE A 18 -40.16 -12.59 17.11
CA PHE A 18 -38.95 -13.06 16.47
C PHE A 18 -38.16 -11.83 16.00
N PRO A 19 -36.94 -11.58 16.51
CA PRO A 19 -36.05 -10.66 15.83
C PRO A 19 -36.00 -11.12 14.39
N GLY A 20 -36.19 -10.20 13.43
CA GLY A 20 -35.98 -10.53 12.02
C GLY A 20 -34.65 -11.27 11.95
N SER A 21 -34.64 -12.47 11.36
CA SER A 21 -33.42 -13.26 11.25
C SER A 21 -32.34 -12.35 10.68
N VAL A 22 -31.36 -12.01 11.53
CA VAL A 22 -30.22 -11.22 11.09
C VAL A 22 -29.52 -12.13 10.11
N VAL A 23 -29.65 -11.81 8.82
CA VAL A 23 -28.71 -12.30 7.83
C VAL A 23 -27.35 -11.94 8.41
N GLU A 24 -26.46 -12.92 8.51
CA GLU A 24 -25.09 -12.70 8.97
C GLU A 24 -24.41 -11.77 7.96
N VAL A 25 -24.61 -10.46 8.13
CA VAL A 25 -23.96 -9.43 7.33
C VAL A 25 -22.57 -9.31 7.93
N SER A 26 -21.54 -9.59 7.14
CA SER A 26 -20.16 -9.41 7.56
C SER A 26 -19.99 -7.99 8.11
N THR A 27 -19.61 -7.87 9.38
CA THR A 27 -19.69 -6.60 10.13
C THR A 27 -18.44 -5.74 9.97
N ALA A 28 -17.39 -6.27 9.36
CA ALA A 28 -16.09 -5.61 9.21
C ALA A 28 -15.54 -5.77 7.79
N ILE A 29 -16.13 -4.99 6.87
CA ILE A 29 -15.71 -4.92 5.46
C ILE A 29 -15.07 -3.55 5.22
N PRO A 30 -13.73 -3.46 5.16
CA PRO A 30 -13.07 -2.21 4.82
C PRO A 30 -13.17 -1.90 3.32
N ALA A 31 -13.26 -0.61 3.00
CA ALA A 31 -12.94 -0.08 1.69
C ALA A 31 -11.57 0.60 1.74
N PHE A 32 -10.64 0.09 0.94
CA PHE A 32 -9.33 0.68 0.71
C PHE A 32 -9.35 1.56 -0.54
N VAL A 33 -8.84 2.78 -0.42
CA VAL A 33 -8.69 3.74 -1.53
C VAL A 33 -7.21 4.04 -1.76
N GLY A 34 -6.74 4.00 -3.00
CA GLY A 34 -5.35 4.30 -3.32
C GLY A 34 -4.94 3.93 -4.75
N TYR A 35 -3.64 3.97 -5.02
CA TYR A 35 -3.05 3.66 -6.33
C TYR A 35 -2.67 2.18 -6.44
N THR A 36 -2.93 1.60 -7.62
CA THR A 36 -2.68 0.17 -7.89
C THR A 36 -1.80 -0.02 -9.12
N GLU A 37 -1.22 -1.20 -9.33
CA GLU A 37 -0.43 -1.44 -10.55
C GLU A 37 -1.31 -1.33 -11.79
N ARG A 38 -2.42 -2.04 -11.77
CA ARG A 38 -3.46 -2.04 -12.79
C ARG A 38 -4.83 -1.94 -12.13
N ALA A 39 -5.86 -1.80 -12.95
CA ALA A 39 -7.24 -1.86 -12.48
C ALA A 39 -8.10 -2.30 -13.65
N SER A 40 -8.19 -3.61 -13.90
CA SER A 40 -8.96 -4.13 -15.02
C SER A 40 -9.56 -5.51 -14.76
N LYS A 41 -10.71 -5.77 -15.38
CA LYS A 41 -11.36 -7.09 -15.40
C LYS A 41 -11.87 -7.35 -16.81
N ASN A 42 -11.38 -8.42 -17.45
CA ASN A 42 -11.77 -8.80 -18.82
C ASN A 42 -11.69 -7.64 -19.82
N GLY A 43 -10.59 -6.87 -19.77
CA GLY A 43 -10.36 -5.70 -20.64
C GLY A 43 -11.14 -4.44 -20.27
N LYS A 44 -12.01 -4.47 -19.26
CA LYS A 44 -12.74 -3.29 -18.77
C LYS A 44 -12.01 -2.66 -17.59
N SER A 45 -11.85 -1.34 -17.62
CA SER A 45 -11.24 -0.59 -16.52
C SER A 45 -12.08 -0.65 -15.24
N LEU A 46 -11.38 -0.83 -14.11
CA LEU A 46 -11.88 -0.75 -12.74
C LEU A 46 -11.46 0.54 -12.02
N VAL A 47 -10.73 1.44 -12.68
CA VAL A 47 -10.35 2.73 -12.10
C VAL A 47 -11.60 3.48 -11.66
N ASN A 48 -11.58 4.00 -10.43
CA ASN A 48 -12.68 4.69 -9.76
C ASN A 48 -13.99 3.87 -9.66
N LYS A 49 -13.88 2.54 -9.68
CA LYS A 49 -14.99 1.61 -9.43
C LYS A 49 -14.71 0.77 -8.19
N PRO A 50 -15.44 1.01 -7.08
CA PRO A 50 -15.38 0.15 -5.91
C PRO A 50 -15.60 -1.30 -6.33
N THR A 51 -14.60 -2.13 -6.05
CA THR A 51 -14.61 -3.53 -6.46
C THR A 51 -14.43 -4.38 -5.22
N ARG A 52 -15.46 -5.19 -4.93
CA ARG A 52 -15.44 -6.16 -3.86
C ARG A 52 -14.49 -7.31 -4.21
N ILE A 53 -13.59 -7.63 -3.30
CA ILE A 53 -12.68 -8.78 -3.36
C ILE A 53 -12.77 -9.59 -2.07
N THR A 54 -12.38 -10.85 -2.13
CA THR A 54 -12.48 -11.80 -1.02
C THR A 54 -11.14 -12.39 -0.60
N SER A 55 -10.10 -12.20 -1.41
CA SER A 55 -8.78 -12.72 -1.17
C SER A 55 -7.67 -11.81 -1.72
N PHE A 56 -6.44 -12.02 -1.27
CA PHE A 56 -5.27 -11.37 -1.88
C PHE A 56 -5.02 -11.85 -3.32
N ALA A 57 -5.43 -13.08 -3.67
CA ALA A 57 -5.33 -13.57 -5.04
C ALA A 57 -6.25 -12.77 -5.98
N ASP A 58 -7.48 -12.45 -5.53
CA ASP A 58 -8.39 -11.57 -6.27
C ASP A 58 -7.77 -10.17 -6.47
N TYR A 59 -7.08 -9.67 -5.44
CA TYR A 59 -6.35 -8.40 -5.55
C TYR A 59 -5.30 -8.46 -6.67
N LEU A 60 -4.43 -9.48 -6.67
CA LEU A 60 -3.39 -9.64 -7.69
C LEU A 60 -4.00 -9.77 -9.09
N GLU A 61 -5.08 -10.52 -9.23
CA GLU A 61 -5.79 -10.70 -10.51
C GLU A 61 -6.29 -9.36 -11.08
N LEU A 62 -6.94 -8.54 -10.25
CA LEU A 62 -7.66 -7.34 -10.71
C LEU A 62 -6.80 -6.06 -10.67
N PHE A 63 -5.89 -5.98 -9.70
CA PHE A 63 -5.15 -4.77 -9.34
C PHE A 63 -3.62 -4.89 -9.47
N GLY A 64 -3.10 -6.11 -9.61
CA GLY A 64 -1.69 -6.37 -9.85
C GLY A 64 -0.82 -6.36 -8.59
N GLY A 65 0.49 -6.28 -8.80
CA GLY A 65 1.53 -6.30 -7.77
C GLY A 65 1.84 -4.93 -7.16
N GLY A 66 2.98 -4.86 -6.48
CA GLY A 66 3.50 -3.62 -5.89
C GLY A 66 4.23 -2.75 -6.91
N PHE A 67 4.30 -1.46 -6.63
CA PHE A 67 5.19 -0.57 -7.34
C PHE A 67 6.65 -1.01 -7.11
N ASN A 68 7.50 -0.88 -8.13
CA ASN A 68 8.91 -1.23 -8.03
C ASN A 68 9.75 0.04 -7.76
N PRO A 69 9.94 0.42 -6.48
CA PRO A 69 10.58 1.69 -6.15
C PRO A 69 12.05 1.72 -6.55
N LYS A 70 12.48 2.90 -6.98
CA LYS A 70 13.87 3.30 -7.11
C LYS A 70 14.35 4.05 -5.87
N PHE A 71 15.59 3.85 -5.50
CA PHE A 71 16.24 4.48 -4.36
C PHE A 71 17.49 5.26 -4.78
N THR A 72 17.70 6.41 -4.15
CA THR A 72 18.91 7.22 -4.25
C THR A 72 19.79 7.02 -3.01
N LEU A 73 21.06 7.38 -3.14
CA LEU A 73 22.04 7.37 -2.05
C LEU A 73 22.63 8.76 -1.89
N ASP A 74 22.22 9.45 -0.83
CA ASP A 74 22.64 10.82 -0.54
C ASP A 74 23.65 10.86 0.62
N ASP A 75 24.36 11.98 0.77
CA ASP A 75 25.14 12.24 1.98
C ASP A 75 24.22 12.39 3.20
N THR A 76 24.63 11.86 4.35
CA THR A 76 23.81 11.90 5.56
C THR A 76 23.59 13.32 6.08
N GLN A 77 22.38 13.57 6.57
CA GLN A 77 21.98 14.79 7.25
C GLN A 77 21.54 14.49 8.68
N ALA A 78 21.61 15.48 9.55
CA ALA A 78 21.17 15.33 10.94
C ALA A 78 19.68 14.93 10.98
N GLY A 79 19.37 13.81 11.63
CA GLY A 79 18.02 13.28 11.73
C GLY A 79 17.66 12.21 10.69
N ASP A 80 18.55 11.92 9.73
CA ASP A 80 18.38 10.76 8.85
C ASP A 80 18.39 9.45 9.67
N LYS A 81 17.43 8.57 9.39
CA LYS A 81 17.25 7.30 10.12
C LYS A 81 17.74 6.07 9.36
N ASN A 82 17.68 6.11 8.03
CA ASN A 82 17.95 4.97 7.17
C ASN A 82 19.35 5.10 6.55
N THR A 83 20.35 4.84 7.37
CA THR A 83 21.77 5.10 7.04
C THR A 83 22.56 3.82 6.84
N VAL A 84 23.43 3.81 5.84
CA VAL A 84 24.34 2.72 5.52
C VAL A 84 25.77 3.24 5.47
N THR A 85 26.72 2.48 5.99
CA THR A 85 28.15 2.82 5.90
C THR A 85 28.79 2.10 4.72
N ILE A 86 29.42 2.86 3.82
CA ILE A 86 30.13 2.38 2.63
C ILE A 86 31.54 2.97 2.65
N ASP A 87 32.57 2.13 2.70
CA ASP A 87 33.98 2.57 2.78
C ASP A 87 34.25 3.63 3.86
N GLY A 88 33.60 3.48 5.02
CA GLY A 88 33.74 4.42 6.15
C GLY A 88 33.03 5.76 5.95
N LYS A 89 32.26 5.92 4.88
CA LYS A 89 31.36 7.07 4.67
C LYS A 89 29.93 6.63 4.89
N GLU A 90 29.21 7.40 5.69
CA GLU A 90 27.79 7.19 5.90
C GLU A 90 27.00 7.77 4.72
N LYS A 91 25.97 7.06 4.30
CA LYS A 91 25.03 7.45 3.24
C LYS A 91 23.60 7.22 3.71
N THR A 92 22.66 8.03 3.26
CA THR A 92 21.23 7.84 3.53
C THR A 92 20.54 7.24 2.32
N ILE A 93 19.71 6.23 2.55
CA ILE A 93 18.85 5.62 1.53
C ILE A 93 17.50 6.34 1.51
N LYS A 94 17.12 6.86 0.34
CA LYS A 94 15.84 7.54 0.14
C LYS A 94 15.11 6.98 -1.07
N TYR A 95 13.78 6.97 -1.01
CA TYR A 95 12.98 6.77 -2.20
C TYR A 95 13.29 7.88 -3.21
N LYS A 96 13.41 7.52 -4.48
CA LYS A 96 13.29 8.50 -5.56
C LYS A 96 11.94 9.21 -5.46
N ASP A 97 11.88 10.46 -5.87
CA ASP A 97 10.62 11.21 -5.96
C ASP A 97 9.53 10.38 -6.66
N ASN A 98 8.31 10.43 -6.12
CA ASN A 98 7.14 9.72 -6.64
C ASN A 98 7.30 8.19 -6.72
N ASN A 99 8.19 7.57 -5.92
CA ASN A 99 8.38 6.11 -5.90
C ASN A 99 7.77 5.41 -4.68
N LEU A 100 6.96 6.10 -3.87
CA LEU A 100 6.37 5.56 -2.65
C LEU A 100 4.85 5.50 -2.74
N VAL A 101 4.31 4.28 -2.68
CA VAL A 101 2.87 3.99 -2.62
C VAL A 101 2.63 2.92 -1.56
N TYR A 102 1.64 3.13 -0.69
CA TYR A 102 1.41 2.29 0.48
C TYR A 102 0.35 1.21 0.24
N LEU A 103 -0.61 1.41 -0.66
CA LEU A 103 -1.78 0.54 -0.80
C LEU A 103 -1.44 -0.95 -0.97
N TYR A 104 -0.49 -1.32 -1.84
CA TYR A 104 -0.17 -2.73 -2.08
C TYR A 104 0.30 -3.47 -0.82
N ASN A 105 1.32 -2.93 -0.14
CA ASN A 105 1.85 -3.52 1.08
C ASN A 105 0.86 -3.41 2.25
N SER A 106 0.02 -2.37 2.27
CA SER A 106 -1.11 -2.23 3.20
C SER A 106 -2.11 -3.37 3.05
N ILE A 107 -2.45 -3.77 1.82
CA ILE A 107 -3.34 -4.91 1.56
C ILE A 107 -2.69 -6.24 1.98
N ARG A 108 -1.39 -6.43 1.74
CA ARG A 108 -0.65 -7.60 2.26
C ARG A 108 -0.76 -7.66 3.78
N LEU A 109 -0.48 -6.54 4.45
CA LEU A 109 -0.53 -6.44 5.90
C LEU A 109 -1.94 -6.67 6.47
N PHE A 110 -2.97 -6.16 5.80
CA PHE A 110 -4.38 -6.42 6.13
C PHE A 110 -4.70 -7.93 6.12
N TYR A 111 -4.39 -8.63 5.02
CA TYR A 111 -4.68 -10.07 4.92
C TYR A 111 -3.85 -10.91 5.89
N MET A 112 -2.60 -10.52 6.20
CA MET A 112 -1.77 -11.21 7.21
C MET A 112 -2.29 -11.04 8.64
N ASN A 113 -3.09 -10.01 8.89
CA ASN A 113 -3.69 -9.71 10.20
C ASN A 113 -5.17 -10.11 10.29
N GLY A 114 -5.61 -11.07 9.49
CA GLY A 114 -6.98 -11.62 9.55
C GLY A 114 -8.00 -10.85 8.71
N GLY A 115 -7.52 -10.07 7.75
CA GLY A 115 -8.35 -9.46 6.72
C GLY A 115 -9.12 -10.49 5.90
N GLY A 116 -10.35 -10.14 5.55
CA GLY A 116 -11.27 -10.97 4.76
C GLY A 116 -11.78 -10.21 3.54
N THR A 117 -13.09 -10.19 3.34
CA THR A 117 -13.70 -9.40 2.27
C THR A 117 -13.38 -7.91 2.46
N CYS A 118 -12.96 -7.25 1.38
CA CYS A 118 -12.79 -5.80 1.34
C CYS A 118 -13.20 -5.24 -0.03
N TYR A 119 -13.33 -3.92 -0.09
CA TYR A 119 -13.48 -3.17 -1.33
C TYR A 119 -12.17 -2.48 -1.67
N ILE A 120 -11.80 -2.48 -2.95
CA ILE A 120 -10.70 -1.68 -3.48
C ILE A 120 -11.27 -0.60 -4.38
N VAL A 121 -10.83 0.64 -4.17
CA VAL A 121 -11.05 1.78 -5.06
C VAL A 121 -9.70 2.24 -5.59
N SER A 122 -9.33 1.74 -6.77
CA SER A 122 -8.14 2.22 -7.48
C SER A 122 -8.42 3.62 -8.05
N VAL A 123 -7.65 4.63 -7.64
CA VAL A 123 -7.82 6.01 -8.14
C VAL A 123 -6.91 6.34 -9.32
N GLY A 124 -5.86 5.54 -9.51
CA GLY A 124 -4.90 5.65 -10.59
C GLY A 124 -4.03 4.39 -10.68
N THR A 125 -3.34 4.22 -11.81
CA THR A 125 -2.51 3.05 -12.09
C THR A 125 -1.05 3.39 -12.37
N TYR A 126 -0.11 2.53 -11.99
CA TYR A 126 1.33 2.74 -12.16
C TYR A 126 2.07 1.69 -13.02
N ALA A 127 1.36 0.73 -13.63
CA ALA A 127 1.99 -0.19 -14.59
C ALA A 127 2.75 0.58 -15.69
N GLY A 128 4.03 0.26 -15.85
CA GLY A 128 4.90 0.85 -16.87
C GLY A 128 5.33 2.30 -16.61
N LYS A 129 5.18 2.82 -15.38
CA LYS A 129 5.64 4.17 -15.00
C LYS A 129 6.88 4.10 -14.11
N ASP A 130 7.78 5.08 -14.28
CA ASP A 130 8.97 5.25 -13.44
C ASP A 130 8.70 6.02 -12.13
N GLY A 131 7.49 6.53 -11.97
CA GLY A 131 7.00 7.24 -10.79
C GLY A 131 5.51 7.50 -10.84
N ILE A 132 4.90 7.71 -9.69
CA ILE A 132 3.49 8.04 -9.51
C ILE A 132 3.35 9.07 -8.37
N GLU A 133 2.87 10.25 -8.75
CA GLU A 133 2.52 11.30 -7.80
C GLU A 133 1.17 10.97 -7.16
N ILE A 134 1.13 10.91 -5.83
CA ILE A 134 -0.12 10.74 -5.07
C ILE A 134 -0.82 12.08 -5.02
N LYS A 135 -2.10 12.11 -5.40
CA LYS A 135 -2.88 13.34 -5.48
C LYS A 135 -4.10 13.30 -4.58
N LYS A 136 -4.23 14.35 -3.76
CA LYS A 136 -5.34 14.53 -2.81
C LYS A 136 -6.71 14.48 -3.49
N ASP A 137 -6.86 15.15 -4.62
CA ASP A 137 -8.13 15.22 -5.35
C ASP A 137 -8.51 13.90 -6.03
N GLU A 138 -7.55 13.07 -6.42
CA GLU A 138 -7.81 11.71 -6.91
C GLU A 138 -8.28 10.79 -5.79
N LEU A 139 -7.61 10.80 -4.62
CA LEU A 139 -8.01 10.02 -3.43
C LEU A 139 -9.41 10.41 -2.93
N LEU A 140 -9.75 11.70 -2.97
CA LEU A 140 -11.07 12.20 -2.59
C LEU A 140 -12.13 11.99 -3.69
N GLY A 141 -11.73 11.78 -4.94
CA GLY A 141 -12.65 11.71 -6.07
C GLY A 141 -13.21 13.08 -6.48
N THR A 142 -12.45 14.14 -6.25
CA THR A 142 -12.77 15.53 -6.58
C THR A 142 -11.95 16.06 -7.77
N SER A 143 -11.10 15.22 -8.37
CA SER A 143 -10.29 15.59 -9.53
C SER A 143 -11.15 15.94 -10.74
N LYS A 144 -10.57 16.67 -11.69
CA LYS A 144 -11.23 17.05 -12.96
C LYS A 144 -10.51 16.39 -14.11
N GLY A 145 -11.28 15.84 -15.06
CA GLY A 145 -10.73 15.34 -16.31
C GLY A 145 -10.27 16.47 -17.23
N GLU A 146 -9.64 16.12 -18.34
CA GLU A 146 -9.13 17.06 -19.35
C GLU A 146 -10.20 18.03 -19.88
N ASN A 147 -11.46 17.60 -19.87
CA ASN A 147 -12.63 18.40 -20.27
C ASN A 147 -13.17 19.31 -19.15
N GLY A 148 -12.46 19.42 -18.02
CA GLY A 148 -12.85 20.20 -16.85
C GLY A 148 -14.00 19.60 -16.01
N LYS A 149 -14.55 18.43 -16.40
CA LYS A 149 -15.64 17.78 -15.67
C LYS A 149 -15.10 17.02 -14.46
N PRO A 150 -15.82 17.01 -13.33
CA PRO A 150 -15.45 16.20 -12.17
C PRO A 150 -15.39 14.70 -12.53
N ILE A 151 -14.35 14.03 -12.04
CA ILE A 151 -14.21 12.58 -12.07
C ILE A 151 -14.81 12.05 -10.78
N GLU A 152 -15.98 11.42 -10.84
CA GLU A 152 -16.53 10.71 -9.68
C GLU A 152 -15.66 9.49 -9.34
N GLY A 153 -14.83 9.62 -8.31
CA GLY A 153 -13.86 8.60 -7.92
C GLY A 153 -13.64 8.48 -6.42
N GLY A 154 -12.55 7.80 -6.06
CA GLY A 154 -12.01 7.74 -4.69
C GLY A 154 -13.05 7.55 -3.58
N LEU A 155 -12.90 8.33 -2.51
CA LEU A 155 -13.79 8.34 -1.37
C LEU A 155 -15.25 8.66 -1.74
N LEU A 156 -15.49 9.61 -2.64
CA LEU A 156 -16.85 10.02 -3.02
C LEU A 156 -17.63 8.90 -3.70
N LYS A 157 -16.96 7.95 -4.37
CA LYS A 157 -17.65 6.83 -5.02
C LYS A 157 -18.26 5.86 -4.03
N LEU A 158 -17.70 5.74 -2.83
CA LEU A 158 -18.17 4.83 -1.78
C LEU A 158 -19.54 5.21 -1.21
N VAL A 159 -20.08 6.40 -1.50
CA VAL A 159 -21.44 6.78 -1.10
C VAL A 159 -22.50 5.87 -1.72
N LYS A 160 -22.21 5.28 -2.89
CA LYS A 160 -23.11 4.35 -3.59
C LYS A 160 -22.99 2.91 -3.07
N GLU A 161 -21.99 2.61 -2.25
CA GLU A 161 -21.72 1.28 -1.71
C GLU A 161 -22.11 1.22 -0.24
N LEU A 162 -23.11 0.41 0.11
CA LEU A 162 -23.61 0.30 1.49
C LEU A 162 -22.90 -0.77 2.32
N GLU A 163 -22.24 -1.74 1.68
CA GLU A 163 -21.57 -2.86 2.36
C GLU A 163 -20.33 -2.44 3.19
N PRO A 164 -19.49 -1.48 2.76
CA PRO A 164 -18.32 -1.09 3.55
C PRO A 164 -18.69 -0.53 4.93
N THR A 165 -18.01 -1.04 5.97
CA THR A 165 -18.12 -0.62 7.37
C THR A 165 -16.85 0.03 7.91
N MET A 166 -15.76 0.02 7.14
CA MET A 166 -14.56 0.81 7.42
C MET A 166 -14.06 1.51 6.16
N VAL A 167 -13.38 2.64 6.31
CA VAL A 167 -12.69 3.34 5.22
C VAL A 167 -11.23 3.52 5.59
N VAL A 168 -10.32 3.10 4.70
CA VAL A 168 -8.87 3.17 4.88
C VAL A 168 -8.25 3.77 3.62
N ILE A 169 -7.44 4.82 3.78
CA ILE A 169 -6.73 5.46 2.65
C ILE A 169 -5.24 5.49 3.00
N PRO A 170 -4.53 4.36 2.86
CA PRO A 170 -3.14 4.26 3.30
C PRO A 170 -2.22 5.23 2.54
N ASP A 171 -2.50 5.51 1.27
CA ASP A 171 -1.70 6.45 0.48
C ASP A 171 -1.81 7.91 0.98
N ALA A 172 -2.78 8.23 1.83
CA ALA A 172 -2.94 9.59 2.36
C ALA A 172 -1.72 10.05 3.18
N VAL A 173 -1.01 9.14 3.87
CA VAL A 173 0.18 9.54 4.65
C VAL A 173 1.33 10.05 3.79
N ALA A 174 1.36 9.72 2.48
CA ALA A 174 2.35 10.22 1.55
C ALA A 174 2.16 11.71 1.21
N LEU A 175 1.01 12.30 1.56
CA LEU A 175 0.70 13.72 1.34
C LEU A 175 1.10 14.62 2.51
N GLU A 176 1.81 14.09 3.51
CA GLU A 176 2.32 14.88 4.63
C GLU A 176 1.23 15.66 5.36
N ALA A 177 1.40 16.98 5.55
CA ALA A 177 0.39 17.85 6.15
C ALA A 177 -0.93 17.90 5.37
N ASP A 178 -0.94 17.59 4.08
CA ASP A 178 -2.15 17.52 3.26
C ASP A 178 -3.02 16.29 3.57
N SER A 179 -2.46 15.29 4.28
CA SER A 179 -3.21 14.11 4.77
C SER A 179 -4.40 14.49 5.66
N TYR A 180 -4.27 15.55 6.47
CA TYR A 180 -5.31 15.96 7.41
C TYR A 180 -6.61 16.40 6.73
N GLU A 181 -6.54 16.97 5.52
CA GLU A 181 -7.73 17.29 4.76
C GLU A 181 -8.44 16.01 4.31
N ILE A 182 -7.69 14.99 3.89
CA ILE A 182 -8.26 13.68 3.54
C ILE A 182 -8.93 13.06 4.76
N TYR A 183 -8.31 13.11 5.93
CA TYR A 183 -8.88 12.57 7.16
C TYR A 183 -10.18 13.27 7.57
N LYS A 184 -10.27 14.60 7.42
CA LYS A 184 -11.51 15.35 7.65
C LYS A 184 -12.62 14.93 6.67
N GLN A 185 -12.28 14.71 5.41
CA GLN A 185 -13.26 14.22 4.42
C GLN A 185 -13.67 12.77 4.70
N MET A 186 -12.75 11.90 5.17
CA MET A 186 -13.09 10.54 5.61
C MET A 186 -14.06 10.57 6.80
N LEU A 187 -13.80 11.43 7.80
CA LEU A 187 -14.68 11.67 8.95
C LEU A 187 -16.08 12.14 8.51
N ALA A 188 -16.15 13.16 7.65
CA ALA A 188 -17.41 13.67 7.11
C ALA A 188 -18.17 12.61 6.28
N HIS A 189 -17.45 11.81 5.47
CA HIS A 189 -18.02 10.69 4.75
C HIS A 189 -18.64 9.66 5.70
N CYS A 190 -17.89 9.25 6.73
CA CYS A 190 -18.35 8.26 7.71
C CYS A 190 -19.56 8.79 8.50
N ALA A 191 -19.55 10.06 8.91
CA ALA A 191 -20.68 10.69 9.57
C ALA A 191 -21.94 10.79 8.70
N LYS A 192 -21.77 11.03 7.39
CA LYS A 192 -22.88 11.05 6.44
C LYS A 192 -23.47 9.66 6.22
N MET A 193 -22.62 8.64 6.12
CA MET A 193 -23.05 7.27 5.82
C MET A 193 -23.59 6.53 7.05
N GLN A 194 -23.12 6.88 8.25
CA GLN A 194 -23.53 6.34 9.56
C GLN A 194 -23.39 4.83 9.75
N ASN A 195 -22.85 4.11 8.77
CA ASN A 195 -22.63 2.66 8.81
C ASN A 195 -21.15 2.28 8.71
N ARG A 196 -20.24 3.25 8.79
CA ARG A 196 -18.79 3.02 8.67
C ARG A 196 -17.97 3.97 9.51
N VAL A 197 -16.74 3.56 9.81
CA VAL A 197 -15.74 4.34 10.53
C VAL A 197 -14.44 4.47 9.73
N ALA A 198 -13.73 5.58 9.93
CA ALA A 198 -12.43 5.83 9.31
C ALA A 198 -11.32 5.19 10.15
N ILE A 199 -10.40 4.48 9.51
CA ILE A 199 -9.15 4.05 10.12
C ILE A 199 -8.06 4.99 9.64
N LEU A 200 -7.47 5.73 10.58
CA LEU A 200 -6.50 6.80 10.32
C LEU A 200 -5.13 6.41 10.87
N ASP A 201 -4.09 6.88 10.20
CA ASP A 201 -2.72 6.75 10.64
C ASP A 201 -2.18 8.13 10.99
N VAL A 202 -1.39 8.21 12.05
CA VAL A 202 -0.68 9.46 12.39
C VAL A 202 0.44 9.65 11.37
N TYR A 203 0.43 10.78 10.66
CA TYR A 203 1.51 11.15 9.73
C TYR A 203 2.86 11.18 10.47
N ASP A 204 3.90 10.63 9.84
CA ASP A 204 5.22 10.41 10.43
C ASP A 204 5.17 9.69 11.80
N GLY A 205 4.21 8.78 11.96
CA GLY A 205 4.01 8.00 13.18
C GLY A 205 5.13 7.01 13.51
N TYR A 206 6.22 7.00 12.75
CA TYR A 206 7.48 6.32 13.05
C TYR A 206 8.47 7.20 13.84
N ASN A 207 8.14 8.47 14.07
CA ASN A 207 8.91 9.32 14.97
C ASN A 207 8.63 8.94 16.43
N SER A 208 9.71 8.84 17.20
CA SER A 208 9.63 8.75 18.66
C SER A 208 9.02 10.04 19.19
N ARG A 209 8.19 9.91 20.23
CA ARG A 209 7.58 11.07 20.89
C ARG A 209 8.57 11.85 21.75
N ASP A 210 9.70 11.23 22.08
CA ASP A 210 10.73 11.79 22.96
C ASP A 210 11.89 12.46 22.19
N ASP A 211 12.04 12.16 20.88
CA ASP A 211 13.23 12.53 20.09
C ASP A 211 13.02 13.73 19.13
N GLY A 212 11.90 14.44 19.21
CA GLY A 212 11.53 15.53 18.29
C GLY A 212 11.33 16.90 18.94
N GLU A 213 11.39 17.97 18.13
CA GLU A 213 10.98 19.32 18.54
C GLU A 213 9.46 19.40 18.78
N GLU A 214 8.66 18.57 18.09
CA GLU A 214 7.20 18.47 18.24
C GLU A 214 6.68 17.01 18.17
N ASP A 215 5.72 16.67 19.05
CA ASP A 215 5.08 15.35 19.14
C ASP A 215 4.03 15.15 18.04
N ASN A 216 4.26 14.20 17.11
CA ASN A 216 3.33 13.87 16.02
C ASN A 216 1.89 13.62 16.47
N VAL A 217 1.69 13.03 17.67
CA VAL A 217 0.34 12.79 18.22
C VAL A 217 -0.33 14.10 18.62
N LYS A 218 0.44 15.06 19.14
CA LYS A 218 -0.04 16.39 19.48
C LYS A 218 -0.42 17.15 18.20
N ILE A 219 0.46 17.16 17.19
CA ILE A 219 0.19 17.78 15.89
C ILE A 219 -1.10 17.21 15.29
N PHE A 220 -1.26 15.88 15.30
CA PHE A 220 -2.47 15.22 14.80
C PHE A 220 -3.73 15.72 15.50
N ARG A 221 -3.72 15.77 16.84
CA ARG A 221 -4.87 16.23 17.65
C ARG A 221 -5.23 17.69 17.38
N GLU A 222 -4.26 18.54 17.07
CA GLU A 222 -4.50 19.95 16.72
C GLU A 222 -5.02 20.10 15.28
N LYS A 223 -4.49 19.33 14.32
CA LYS A 223 -4.79 19.48 12.90
C LYS A 223 -6.07 18.78 12.45
N ILE A 224 -6.46 17.67 13.10
CA ILE A 224 -7.64 16.88 12.71
C ILE A 224 -8.96 17.65 12.89
N GLY A 225 -8.99 18.63 13.80
CA GLY A 225 -10.18 19.44 14.09
C GLY A 225 -11.12 18.78 15.09
N THR A 226 -12.38 19.25 15.14
CA THR A 226 -13.36 18.85 16.17
C THR A 226 -14.63 18.21 15.60
N GLU A 227 -14.74 18.09 14.28
CA GLU A 227 -15.95 17.59 13.63
C GLU A 227 -15.93 16.06 13.48
N TYR A 228 -17.07 15.42 13.74
CA TYR A 228 -17.32 14.00 13.48
C TYR A 228 -16.35 12.99 14.13
N LEU A 229 -15.60 13.39 15.15
CA LEU A 229 -14.52 12.59 15.75
C LEU A 229 -14.95 11.19 16.25
N SER A 230 -16.24 10.96 16.52
CA SER A 230 -16.78 9.64 16.87
C SER A 230 -16.77 8.63 15.73
N TYR A 231 -16.48 9.05 14.50
CA TYR A 231 -16.48 8.22 13.29
C TYR A 231 -15.08 7.79 12.84
N ALA A 232 -14.05 7.87 13.69
CA ALA A 232 -12.73 7.37 13.36
C ALA A 232 -11.99 6.75 14.54
N ALA A 233 -11.01 5.91 14.22
CA ALA A 233 -9.94 5.49 15.12
C ALA A 233 -8.60 5.82 14.45
N ALA A 234 -7.69 6.44 15.21
CA ALA A 234 -6.35 6.81 14.74
C ALA A 234 -5.28 5.96 15.43
N TYR A 235 -4.25 5.55 14.69
CA TYR A 235 -3.21 4.65 15.17
C TYR A 235 -1.80 5.26 15.08
N TYR A 236 -1.05 5.04 16.16
CA TYR A 236 0.37 5.30 16.36
C TYR A 236 0.91 4.17 17.26
N PRO A 237 2.15 3.69 17.07
CA PRO A 237 3.12 4.08 16.04
C PRO A 237 2.89 3.39 14.69
N TRP A 238 3.66 3.77 13.67
CA TRP A 238 3.85 2.94 12.47
C TRP A 238 4.56 1.64 12.84
N LEU A 239 4.52 0.67 11.93
CA LEU A 239 4.99 -0.69 12.17
C LEU A 239 6.26 -0.96 11.37
N GLU A 240 7.28 -1.47 12.04
CA GLU A 240 8.40 -2.16 11.39
C GLU A 240 7.94 -3.58 11.04
N THR A 241 7.88 -3.89 9.74
CA THR A 241 7.28 -5.13 9.27
C THR A 241 8.29 -6.09 8.63
N ASN A 242 7.83 -7.27 8.26
CA ASN A 242 8.58 -8.18 7.39
C ASN A 242 7.76 -8.57 6.14
N ILE A 243 6.90 -7.67 5.68
CA ILE A 243 6.04 -7.88 4.51
C ILE A 243 6.90 -8.06 3.25
N VAL A 244 7.82 -7.13 3.00
CA VAL A 244 8.73 -7.16 1.85
C VAL A 244 9.88 -8.11 2.16
N GLN A 245 10.02 -9.14 1.34
CA GLN A 245 11.01 -10.21 1.50
C GLN A 245 12.32 -9.90 0.78
N LYS A 246 13.41 -10.57 1.17
CA LYS A 246 14.75 -10.43 0.56
C LYS A 246 14.77 -10.55 -0.95
N GLY A 247 13.99 -11.47 -1.51
CA GLY A 247 13.95 -11.74 -2.96
C GLY A 247 13.17 -10.71 -3.78
N GLU A 248 12.49 -9.75 -3.14
CA GLU A 248 11.70 -8.72 -3.83
C GLU A 248 12.55 -7.50 -4.22
N ILE A 249 13.78 -7.38 -3.70
CA ILE A 249 14.66 -6.23 -3.90
C ILE A 249 15.93 -6.69 -4.60
N THR A 250 16.32 -5.99 -5.66
CA THR A 250 17.47 -6.32 -6.49
C THR A 250 18.24 -5.06 -6.88
N PHE A 251 19.26 -5.19 -7.72
CA PHE A 251 20.02 -4.04 -8.24
C PHE A 251 19.13 -3.11 -9.06
N LYS A 252 17.98 -3.59 -9.53
CA LYS A 252 16.98 -2.77 -10.22
C LYS A 252 16.28 -1.76 -9.32
N ASN A 253 16.43 -1.85 -8.00
CA ASN A 253 15.84 -0.89 -7.08
C ASN A 253 16.72 0.35 -6.89
N PHE A 254 17.91 0.42 -7.48
CA PHE A 254 18.70 1.64 -7.50
C PHE A 254 18.26 2.54 -8.66
N ASP A 255 18.17 3.84 -8.40
CA ASP A 255 18.00 4.85 -9.44
C ASP A 255 19.24 4.90 -10.35
N GLU A 256 19.06 5.38 -11.58
CA GLU A 256 20.15 5.49 -12.57
C GLU A 256 21.28 6.42 -12.12
N THR A 257 21.00 7.36 -11.20
CA THR A 257 22.01 8.22 -10.57
C THR A 257 22.94 7.47 -9.61
N VAL A 258 22.56 6.27 -9.17
CA VAL A 258 23.36 5.44 -8.26
C VAL A 258 24.26 4.51 -9.05
N ASN A 259 25.53 4.90 -9.23
CA ASN A 259 26.51 4.08 -9.93
C ASN A 259 27.10 3.00 -9.00
N LEU A 260 26.59 1.78 -9.08
CA LEU A 260 27.08 0.65 -8.27
C LEU A 260 28.58 0.36 -8.49
N SER A 261 29.15 0.64 -9.67
CA SER A 261 30.59 0.41 -9.92
C SER A 261 31.48 1.37 -9.13
N GLU A 262 30.96 2.53 -8.72
CA GLU A 262 31.67 3.49 -7.88
C GLU A 262 31.48 3.22 -6.38
N ILE A 263 30.42 2.49 -6.01
CA ILE A 263 29.98 2.34 -4.62
C ILE A 263 30.36 0.98 -4.05
N LEU A 264 30.46 -0.06 -4.89
CA LEU A 264 30.86 -1.39 -4.45
C LEU A 264 32.40 -1.53 -4.49
N PRO A 265 33.08 -1.61 -3.33
CA PRO A 265 34.54 -1.70 -3.28
C PRO A 265 35.07 -3.08 -3.67
N GLU A 266 34.22 -4.11 -3.70
CA GLU A 266 34.66 -5.49 -3.91
C GLU A 266 34.99 -5.76 -5.38
N SER A 267 36.25 -6.06 -5.67
CA SER A 267 36.75 -6.27 -7.04
C SER A 267 35.99 -7.34 -7.84
N ARG A 268 35.52 -8.41 -7.17
CA ARG A 268 34.70 -9.44 -7.81
C ARG A 268 33.34 -8.90 -8.25
N ALA A 269 32.73 -8.03 -7.46
CA ALA A 269 31.47 -7.39 -7.82
C ALA A 269 31.68 -6.38 -8.95
N GLN A 270 32.79 -5.63 -8.95
CA GLN A 270 33.16 -4.75 -10.06
C GLN A 270 33.29 -5.52 -11.38
N SER A 271 33.96 -6.68 -11.39
CA SER A 271 34.04 -7.53 -12.58
C SER A 271 32.66 -8.01 -13.07
N LEU A 272 31.73 -8.30 -12.14
CA LEU A 272 30.36 -8.69 -12.51
C LEU A 272 29.56 -7.52 -13.09
N LEU A 273 29.72 -6.32 -12.57
CA LEU A 273 29.08 -5.10 -13.08
C LEU A 273 29.60 -4.75 -14.49
N GLU A 274 30.91 -4.88 -14.72
CA GLU A 274 31.52 -4.63 -16.03
C GLU A 274 31.07 -5.65 -17.09
N ALA A 275 30.92 -6.92 -16.69
CA ALA A 275 30.53 -7.99 -17.60
C ALA A 275 29.02 -8.05 -17.90
N PHE A 276 28.20 -7.27 -17.20
CA PHE A 276 26.74 -7.33 -17.32
C PHE A 276 26.25 -6.51 -18.54
N PRO A 277 25.41 -7.09 -19.42
CA PRO A 277 24.83 -6.35 -20.54
C PRO A 277 23.96 -5.17 -20.07
N LYS A 278 24.15 -4.01 -20.68
CA LYS A 278 23.53 -2.74 -20.23
C LYS A 278 22.28 -2.36 -21.00
N ASN A 279 22.08 -2.90 -22.19
CA ASN A 279 20.98 -2.55 -23.08
C ASN A 279 20.45 -3.78 -23.85
N PRO A 280 19.25 -3.70 -24.44
CA PRO A 280 18.65 -4.82 -25.18
C PRO A 280 19.52 -5.36 -26.33
N GLU A 281 20.34 -4.50 -26.95
CA GLU A 281 21.23 -4.86 -28.06
C GLU A 281 22.36 -5.75 -27.58
N GLU A 282 23.00 -5.42 -26.45
CA GLU A 282 24.02 -6.23 -25.80
C GLU A 282 23.47 -7.59 -25.33
N PHE A 283 22.25 -7.62 -24.77
CA PHE A 283 21.60 -8.88 -24.42
C PHE A 283 21.33 -9.75 -25.65
N THR A 284 20.88 -9.14 -26.75
CA THR A 284 20.63 -9.84 -28.01
C THR A 284 21.92 -10.38 -28.60
N ALA A 285 22.99 -9.58 -28.60
CA ALA A 285 24.31 -9.99 -29.07
C ALA A 285 24.87 -11.15 -28.24
N GLN A 286 24.72 -11.10 -26.91
CA GLN A 286 25.18 -12.17 -26.03
C GLN A 286 24.35 -13.44 -26.20
N LEU A 287 23.03 -13.33 -26.36
CA LEU A 287 22.18 -14.50 -26.66
C LEU A 287 22.55 -15.13 -28.02
N LYS A 288 22.79 -14.32 -29.05
CA LYS A 288 23.30 -14.78 -30.37
C LYS A 288 24.64 -15.51 -30.22
N ALA A 289 25.54 -15.04 -29.37
CA ALA A 289 26.83 -15.68 -29.11
C ALA A 289 26.68 -17.00 -28.33
N ASP A 290 25.81 -17.03 -27.32
CA ASP A 290 25.55 -18.22 -26.48
C ASP A 290 24.78 -19.32 -27.24
N ARG A 291 24.00 -18.94 -28.28
CA ARG A 291 23.08 -19.79 -29.05
C ARG A 291 23.14 -19.49 -30.56
N ALA A 292 24.31 -19.66 -31.15
CA ALA A 292 24.56 -19.33 -32.57
C ALA A 292 23.71 -20.13 -33.57
N GLU A 293 23.07 -21.22 -33.11
CA GLU A 293 22.20 -22.09 -33.90
C GLU A 293 20.79 -21.55 -34.14
N LEU A 294 20.36 -20.55 -33.37
CA LEU A 294 18.97 -20.06 -33.40
C LEU A 294 18.72 -19.03 -34.52
N SER A 295 17.54 -19.09 -35.10
CA SER A 295 17.03 -18.05 -36.00
C SER A 295 16.69 -16.76 -35.25
N GLU A 296 16.54 -15.65 -35.98
CA GLU A 296 16.19 -14.35 -35.37
C GLU A 296 14.82 -14.37 -34.68
N GLU A 297 13.86 -15.12 -35.22
CA GLU A 297 12.52 -15.26 -34.63
C GLU A 297 12.57 -16.00 -33.29
N GLU A 298 13.36 -17.08 -33.21
CA GLU A 298 13.57 -17.84 -31.97
C GLU A 298 14.28 -16.99 -30.91
N ILE A 299 15.28 -16.20 -31.32
CA ILE A 299 16.00 -15.29 -30.41
C ILE A 299 15.04 -14.26 -29.83
N ASN A 300 14.20 -13.64 -30.66
CA ASN A 300 13.22 -12.66 -30.19
C ASN A 300 12.22 -13.28 -29.20
N GLY A 301 11.79 -14.53 -29.44
CA GLY A 301 10.92 -15.26 -28.52
C GLY A 301 11.58 -15.60 -27.17
N LEU A 302 12.88 -15.89 -27.16
CA LEU A 302 13.61 -16.29 -25.95
C LEU A 302 14.22 -15.12 -25.17
N LEU A 303 14.44 -13.98 -25.83
CA LEU A 303 15.13 -12.82 -25.25
C LEU A 303 14.55 -12.36 -23.90
N PRO A 304 13.21 -12.25 -23.70
CA PRO A 304 12.67 -11.84 -22.41
C PRO A 304 13.02 -12.80 -21.26
N GLY A 305 12.98 -14.11 -21.52
CA GLY A 305 13.36 -15.13 -20.54
C GLY A 305 14.86 -15.15 -20.27
N TYR A 306 15.67 -14.95 -21.31
CA TYR A 306 17.13 -14.85 -21.20
C TYR A 306 17.55 -13.64 -20.36
N ILE A 307 16.97 -12.45 -20.61
CA ILE A 307 17.21 -11.24 -19.84
C ILE A 307 16.89 -11.48 -18.36
N LYS A 308 15.68 -12.00 -18.06
CA LYS A 308 15.27 -12.30 -16.68
C LYS A 308 16.23 -13.25 -15.96
N ASN A 309 16.71 -14.29 -16.65
CA ASN A 309 17.67 -15.23 -16.08
C ASN A 309 19.05 -14.59 -15.85
N LYS A 310 19.54 -13.78 -16.79
CA LYS A 310 20.81 -13.05 -16.63
C LYS A 310 20.74 -12.05 -15.47
N GLU A 311 19.64 -11.33 -15.34
CA GLU A 311 19.40 -10.40 -14.23
C GLU A 311 19.38 -11.13 -12.88
N SER A 312 18.68 -12.27 -12.81
CA SER A 312 18.66 -13.09 -11.59
C SER A 312 20.05 -13.60 -11.23
N ASN A 313 20.81 -14.11 -12.19
CA ASN A 313 22.18 -14.57 -11.97
C ASN A 313 23.11 -13.42 -11.59
N HIS A 314 22.95 -12.24 -12.19
CA HIS A 314 23.72 -11.05 -11.88
C HIS A 314 23.47 -10.59 -10.44
N HIS A 315 22.20 -10.50 -10.04
CA HIS A 315 21.81 -10.19 -8.67
C HIS A 315 22.39 -11.19 -7.65
N LEU A 316 22.27 -12.49 -7.91
CA LEU A 316 22.83 -13.53 -7.04
C LEU A 316 24.37 -13.46 -6.98
N GLY A 317 25.02 -13.15 -8.11
CA GLY A 317 26.45 -12.91 -8.18
C GLY A 317 26.89 -11.73 -7.32
N LEU A 318 26.18 -10.59 -7.40
CA LEU A 318 26.45 -9.42 -6.57
C LEU A 318 26.26 -9.74 -5.09
N LEU A 319 25.16 -10.42 -4.71
CA LEU A 319 24.94 -10.87 -3.32
C LEU A 319 26.08 -11.76 -2.79
N ALA A 320 26.57 -12.68 -3.63
CA ALA A 320 27.62 -13.62 -3.23
C ALA A 320 29.01 -12.97 -3.15
N THR A 321 29.23 -11.83 -3.81
CA THR A 321 30.56 -11.23 -3.99
C THR A 321 30.73 -9.87 -3.33
N SER A 322 29.64 -9.19 -2.95
CA SER A 322 29.67 -7.87 -2.31
C SER A 322 28.81 -7.87 -1.03
N PRO A 323 29.45 -7.94 0.15
CA PRO A 323 28.79 -7.65 1.42
C PRO A 323 28.19 -6.23 1.47
N THR A 324 28.83 -5.26 0.82
CA THR A 324 28.32 -3.88 0.71
C THR A 324 26.96 -3.86 -0.01
N TYR A 325 26.84 -4.57 -1.12
CA TYR A 325 25.58 -4.71 -1.85
C TYR A 325 24.50 -5.40 -1.00
N ALA A 326 24.85 -6.45 -0.26
CA ALA A 326 23.91 -7.12 0.64
C ALA A 326 23.41 -6.18 1.75
N ALA A 327 24.30 -5.38 2.35
CA ALA A 327 23.95 -4.38 3.36
C ALA A 327 23.03 -3.28 2.80
N LEU A 328 23.30 -2.79 1.58
CA LEU A 328 22.44 -1.83 0.90
C LEU A 328 21.02 -2.37 0.69
N LEU A 329 20.89 -3.62 0.24
CA LEU A 329 19.59 -4.24 0.03
C LEU A 329 18.86 -4.53 1.35
N ASP A 330 19.58 -4.90 2.41
CA ASP A 330 19.00 -5.06 3.74
C ASP A 330 18.44 -3.73 4.26
N GLU A 331 19.17 -2.63 4.07
CA GLU A 331 18.71 -1.29 4.47
C GLU A 331 17.51 -0.81 3.64
N ILE A 332 17.54 -0.97 2.31
CA ILE A 332 16.37 -0.72 1.45
C ILE A 332 15.15 -1.52 1.96
N ARG A 333 15.36 -2.78 2.38
CA ARG A 333 14.29 -3.60 2.93
C ARG A 333 13.73 -3.05 4.22
N VAL A 334 14.56 -2.49 5.10
CA VAL A 334 14.11 -1.82 6.34
C VAL A 334 13.21 -0.64 5.97
N VAL A 335 13.66 0.23 5.06
CA VAL A 335 12.87 1.37 4.57
C VAL A 335 11.52 0.94 4.00
N MET A 336 11.51 -0.10 3.16
CA MET A 336 10.27 -0.61 2.52
C MET A 336 9.30 -1.31 3.47
N ASN A 337 9.78 -1.76 4.63
CA ASN A 337 8.97 -2.45 5.62
C ASN A 337 8.44 -1.54 6.73
N LEU A 338 8.72 -0.24 6.67
CA LEU A 338 8.10 0.74 7.55
C LEU A 338 6.72 1.11 6.98
N LEU A 339 5.65 0.65 7.63
CA LEU A 339 4.28 0.77 7.14
C LEU A 339 3.34 1.43 8.15
N PRO A 340 2.31 2.17 7.71
CA PRO A 340 1.22 2.61 8.58
C PRO A 340 0.50 1.43 9.24
N ALA A 341 0.00 1.64 10.46
CA ALA A 341 -0.63 0.59 11.27
C ALA A 341 -2.10 0.32 10.90
N GLY A 342 -2.79 1.33 10.35
CA GLY A 342 -4.21 1.29 10.01
C GLY A 342 -4.64 0.06 9.21
N PRO A 343 -3.93 -0.33 8.14
CA PRO A 343 -4.25 -1.55 7.39
C PRO A 343 -4.18 -2.83 8.22
N ALA A 344 -3.20 -2.97 9.11
CA ALA A 344 -3.12 -4.09 10.04
C ALA A 344 -4.30 -4.09 11.00
N MET A 345 -4.64 -2.91 11.54
CA MET A 345 -5.77 -2.74 12.46
C MET A 345 -7.11 -3.00 11.80
N ALA A 346 -7.30 -2.64 10.53
CA ALA A 346 -8.49 -3.03 9.77
C ALA A 346 -8.61 -4.56 9.67
N GLY A 347 -7.48 -5.27 9.54
CA GLY A 347 -7.44 -6.73 9.59
C GLY A 347 -7.84 -7.27 10.97
N ILE A 348 -7.31 -6.68 12.05
CA ILE A 348 -7.66 -7.04 13.43
C ILE A 348 -9.14 -6.79 13.71
N PHE A 349 -9.72 -5.69 13.23
CA PHE A 349 -11.16 -5.43 13.33
C PHE A 349 -11.94 -6.55 12.64
N THR A 350 -11.60 -6.89 11.40
CA THR A 350 -12.23 -8.00 10.67
C THR A 350 -12.11 -9.33 11.42
N MET A 351 -10.94 -9.65 11.94
CA MET A 351 -10.72 -10.89 12.67
C MET A 351 -11.50 -10.96 13.99
N VAL A 352 -11.47 -9.88 14.79
CA VAL A 352 -12.14 -9.83 16.10
C VAL A 352 -13.65 -9.87 15.92
N ASP A 353 -14.18 -9.12 14.97
CA ASP A 353 -15.61 -9.10 14.70
C ASP A 353 -16.13 -10.47 14.27
N ASN A 354 -15.43 -11.14 13.35
CA ASN A 354 -15.83 -12.47 12.87
C ASN A 354 -15.69 -13.56 13.93
N SER A 355 -14.77 -13.42 14.89
CA SER A 355 -14.51 -14.46 15.90
C SER A 355 -15.21 -14.23 17.24
N ARG A 356 -15.49 -12.97 17.59
CA ARG A 356 -15.96 -12.57 18.92
C ARG A 356 -17.12 -11.58 18.91
N GLY A 357 -17.48 -11.03 17.74
CA GLY A 357 -18.53 -10.04 17.55
C GLY A 357 -18.10 -8.61 17.80
N VAL A 358 -18.83 -7.67 17.18
CA VAL A 358 -18.58 -6.21 17.17
C VAL A 358 -18.53 -5.55 18.56
N TRP A 359 -19.11 -6.18 19.58
CA TRP A 359 -19.09 -5.66 20.95
C TRP A 359 -17.75 -5.87 21.65
N LYS A 360 -16.85 -6.69 21.08
CA LYS A 360 -15.53 -6.89 21.65
C LYS A 360 -14.55 -5.86 21.11
N ALA A 361 -13.92 -5.12 22.02
CA ALA A 361 -12.85 -4.20 21.66
C ALA A 361 -11.71 -4.92 20.88
N PRO A 362 -11.32 -4.43 19.69
CA PRO A 362 -10.25 -4.97 18.85
C PRO A 362 -8.86 -4.52 19.34
N ALA A 363 -8.55 -4.91 20.58
CA ALA A 363 -7.31 -4.58 21.28
C ALA A 363 -6.81 -5.78 22.08
N ASN A 364 -5.53 -5.76 22.45
CA ASN A 364 -4.82 -6.88 23.10
C ASN A 364 -4.80 -8.14 22.21
N VAL A 365 -4.47 -7.95 20.94
CA VAL A 365 -4.32 -8.99 19.91
C VAL A 365 -2.93 -8.82 19.29
N GLY A 366 -2.20 -9.91 19.09
CA GLY A 366 -0.89 -9.87 18.44
C GLY A 366 -1.01 -9.48 16.96
N LEU A 367 -0.07 -8.67 16.49
CA LEU A 367 0.07 -8.36 15.07
C LEU A 367 1.01 -9.38 14.41
N ASN A 368 0.60 -9.87 13.24
CA ASN A 368 1.46 -10.68 12.39
C ASN A 368 2.27 -9.77 11.46
N ALA A 369 3.44 -10.28 11.07
CA ALA A 369 4.36 -9.61 10.15
C ALA A 369 4.96 -8.29 10.67
N VAL A 370 4.99 -8.11 12.00
CA VAL A 370 5.63 -6.97 12.69
C VAL A 370 6.82 -7.52 13.48
N VAL A 371 7.94 -6.81 13.47
CA VAL A 371 9.22 -7.21 14.10
C VAL A 371 9.55 -6.38 15.33
#